data_AF-A0A6A4X091-F1
#
_entry.id   AF-A0A6A4X091-F1
#
_cell.length_a   1.000
_cell.length_b   1.000
_cell.length_c   1.000
_cell.angle_alpha   90.00
_cell.angle_beta   90.00
_cell.angle_gamma   90.00
#
_symmetry.space_group_name_H-M   'P 1'
#
loop_
_entity.id
_entity.type
_entity.pdbx_description
1 polymer ?
#
loop_
_entity_poly.entity_id
_entity_poly.type
_entity_poly.pdbx_seq_one_letter_code
_entity_poly.pdbx_strand_id
1 'polypeptide(L)'
;MALAAEVWRLLNTLAENGTETVLKWVPGHAGLDGNETADRLAGEGTAGDQDSAPIDLSSARAAVTRHVRELSRRRATAAHPHPDPTPGHDSLARWGSVTLSQLRTGTSPLTRDTLYKIGLAADDECPARLADCPAYEAARRRRWGVDPRLVDVLGGPAAEVVDFIEGVGQTCARIPDDQTRKSR
;
A
#
# COMPACT_ATOMS: atom_id res chain seq x y z
N MET A 1 -38.28 0.52 9.93
CA MET A 1 -39.51 1.36 10.01
C MET A 1 -39.91 1.69 11.45
N ALA A 2 -39.85 0.76 12.41
CA ALA A 2 -40.26 1.03 13.80
C ALA A 2 -39.40 2.08 14.54
N LEU A 3 -38.05 2.03 14.40
CA LEU A 3 -37.15 2.94 15.13
C LEU A 3 -37.32 4.41 14.73
N ALA A 4 -37.38 4.70 13.43
CA ALA A 4 -37.57 6.07 12.95
C ALA A 4 -38.90 6.66 13.42
N ALA A 5 -39.98 5.87 13.37
CA ALA A 5 -41.28 6.29 13.88
C ALA A 5 -41.24 6.56 15.39
N GLU A 6 -40.52 5.75 16.15
CA GLU A 6 -40.35 5.93 17.59
C GLU A 6 -39.52 7.18 17.93
N VAL A 7 -38.45 7.45 17.19
CA VAL A 7 -37.67 8.69 17.34
C VAL A 7 -38.55 9.91 17.07
N TRP A 8 -39.35 9.89 16.00
CA TRP A 8 -40.30 10.97 15.71
C TRP A 8 -41.35 11.14 16.81
N ARG A 9 -41.88 10.03 17.35
CA ARG A 9 -42.81 10.06 18.48
C ARG A 9 -42.19 10.73 19.70
N LEU A 10 -40.96 10.37 20.05
CA LEU A 10 -40.24 10.94 21.19
C LEU A 10 -39.95 12.44 21.00
N LEU A 11 -39.54 12.87 19.81
CA LEU A 11 -39.35 14.29 19.49
C LEU A 11 -40.64 15.08 19.65
N ASN A 12 -41.78 14.53 19.21
CA ASN A 12 -43.08 15.15 19.40
C ASN A 12 -43.46 15.25 20.88
N THR A 13 -43.21 14.21 21.68
CA THR A 13 -43.45 14.24 23.14
C THR A 13 -42.61 15.32 23.83
N LEU A 14 -41.38 15.56 23.41
CA LEU A 14 -40.55 16.65 23.94
C LEU A 14 -41.16 18.02 23.62
N ALA A 15 -41.63 18.21 22.38
CA ALA A 15 -42.29 19.43 21.96
C ALA A 15 -43.62 19.67 22.71
N GLU A 16 -44.44 18.64 22.89
CA GLU A 16 -45.70 18.70 23.66
C GLU A 16 -45.46 19.07 25.13
N ASN A 17 -44.31 18.69 25.69
CA ASN A 17 -43.88 19.05 27.04
C ASN A 17 -43.21 20.43 27.12
N GLY A 18 -43.27 21.24 26.06
CA GLY A 18 -42.71 22.59 26.02
C GLY A 18 -41.20 22.66 25.82
N THR A 19 -40.55 21.56 25.42
CA THR A 19 -39.12 21.56 25.08
C THR A 19 -38.92 21.91 23.62
N GLU A 20 -38.35 23.08 23.35
CA GLU A 20 -37.98 23.48 21.99
C GLU A 20 -36.84 22.57 21.48
N THR A 21 -37.07 21.89 20.35
CA THR A 21 -36.09 20.98 19.74
C THR A 21 -35.81 21.40 18.31
N VAL A 22 -34.54 21.64 17.98
CA VAL A 22 -34.09 22.04 16.64
C VAL A 22 -33.09 21.02 16.10
N LEU A 23 -33.40 20.41 14.95
CA LEU A 23 -32.49 19.52 14.25
C LEU A 23 -31.61 20.33 13.28
N LYS A 24 -30.29 20.25 13.46
CA LYS A 24 -29.31 20.89 12.57
C LYS A 24 -28.40 19.84 11.98
N TRP A 25 -28.19 19.90 10.67
CA TRP A 25 -27.17 19.10 10.01
C TRP A 25 -25.80 19.74 10.20
N VAL A 26 -24.78 18.93 10.46
CA VAL A 26 -23.37 19.36 10.54
C VAL A 26 -22.50 18.43 9.68
N PRO A 27 -21.44 18.95 9.04
CA PRO A 27 -20.51 18.12 8.30
C PRO A 27 -19.68 17.21 9.21
N GLY A 28 -19.46 15.97 8.78
CA GLY A 28 -18.58 15.02 9.47
C GLY A 28 -17.11 15.41 9.38
N HIS A 29 -16.33 15.10 10.42
CA HIS A 29 -14.87 15.32 10.50
C HIS A 29 -14.41 16.74 10.17
N ALA A 30 -15.18 17.74 10.57
CA ALA A 30 -14.93 19.15 10.25
C ALA A 30 -14.21 19.94 11.36
N GLY A 31 -13.66 19.29 12.41
CA GLY A 31 -13.04 20.01 13.53
C GLY A 31 -14.03 20.60 14.52
N LEU A 32 -15.30 20.16 14.50
CA LEU A 32 -16.33 20.67 15.42
C LEU A 32 -16.34 19.84 16.70
N ASP A 33 -15.77 20.37 17.78
CA ASP A 33 -15.56 19.68 19.06
C ASP A 33 -16.77 18.85 19.54
N GLY A 34 -17.98 19.41 19.48
CA GLY A 34 -19.21 18.72 19.88
C GLY A 34 -19.58 17.55 18.97
N ASN A 35 -19.38 17.69 17.65
CA ASN A 35 -19.65 16.62 16.68
C ASN A 35 -18.59 15.52 16.77
N GLU A 36 -17.32 15.88 16.94
CA GLU A 36 -16.22 14.93 17.10
C GLU A 36 -16.33 14.15 18.41
N THR A 37 -16.77 14.82 19.48
CA THR A 37 -17.08 14.16 20.75
C THR A 37 -18.23 13.17 20.59
N ALA A 38 -19.31 13.55 19.90
CA ALA A 38 -20.43 12.67 19.63
C ALA A 38 -20.02 11.46 18.78
N ASP A 39 -19.22 11.66 17.73
CA ASP A 39 -18.70 10.61 16.86
C ASP A 39 -17.81 9.62 17.63
N ARG A 40 -16.89 10.14 18.47
CA ARG A 40 -16.06 9.32 19.36
C ARG A 40 -16.91 8.48 20.32
N LEU A 41 -17.90 9.08 20.98
CA LEU A 41 -18.79 8.37 21.93
C LEU A 41 -19.63 7.30 21.21
N ALA A 42 -20.12 7.60 20.00
CA ALA A 42 -20.81 6.60 19.19
C ALA A 42 -19.88 5.43 18.85
N GLY A 43 -18.63 5.72 18.47
CA GLY A 43 -17.59 4.72 18.25
C GLY A 43 -17.30 3.86 19.49
N GLU A 44 -17.16 4.47 20.66
CA GLU A 44 -17.00 3.75 21.94
C GLU A 44 -18.20 2.84 22.23
N GLY A 45 -19.42 3.31 21.96
CA GLY A 45 -20.64 2.52 22.10
C GLY A 45 -20.66 1.26 21.23
N THR A 46 -20.01 1.28 20.06
CA THR A 46 -19.88 0.08 19.20
C THR A 46 -18.93 -0.99 19.76
N ALA A 47 -18.12 -0.66 20.77
CA ALA A 47 -17.23 -1.63 21.42
C ALA A 47 -17.93 -2.47 22.51
N GLY A 48 -19.16 -2.12 22.88
CA GLY A 48 -19.98 -2.88 23.83
C GLY A 48 -20.62 -4.13 23.21
N ASP A 49 -21.29 -4.92 24.05
CA ASP A 49 -22.05 -6.08 23.61
C ASP A 49 -23.29 -5.64 22.80
N GLN A 50 -23.45 -6.17 21.60
CA GLN A 50 -24.51 -5.82 20.64
C GLN A 50 -25.29 -7.07 20.18
N ASP A 51 -25.17 -8.20 20.90
CA ASP A 51 -25.73 -9.50 20.51
C ASP A 51 -27.25 -9.51 20.26
N SER A 52 -27.98 -8.55 20.84
CA SER A 52 -29.43 -8.40 20.67
C SER A 52 -29.84 -7.41 19.58
N ALA A 53 -28.91 -6.61 19.04
CA ALA A 53 -29.20 -5.60 18.03
C ALA A 53 -29.26 -6.24 16.63
N PRO A 54 -30.39 -6.13 15.89
CA PRO A 54 -30.46 -6.63 14.53
C PRO A 54 -29.48 -5.87 13.63
N ILE A 55 -28.60 -6.61 12.96
CA ILE A 55 -27.67 -6.04 11.97
C ILE A 55 -28.39 -5.98 10.62
N ASP A 56 -28.38 -4.82 9.98
CA ASP A 56 -28.91 -4.70 8.61
C ASP A 56 -27.95 -5.34 7.59
N LEU A 57 -28.49 -5.76 6.44
CA LEU A 57 -27.73 -6.45 5.40
C LEU A 57 -26.53 -5.63 4.89
N SER A 58 -26.65 -4.30 4.82
CA SER A 58 -25.58 -3.45 4.30
C SER A 58 -24.40 -3.39 5.28
N SER A 59 -24.67 -3.28 6.58
CA SER A 59 -23.67 -3.35 7.64
C SER A 59 -22.98 -4.72 7.69
N ALA A 60 -23.76 -5.81 7.60
CA ALA A 60 -23.21 -7.17 7.54
C ALA A 60 -22.28 -7.36 6.32
N ARG A 61 -22.70 -6.89 5.14
CA ARG A 61 -21.89 -6.95 3.91
C ARG A 61 -20.61 -6.12 4.04
N ALA A 62 -20.68 -4.93 4.63
CA ALA A 62 -19.52 -4.08 4.87
C ALA A 62 -18.53 -4.76 5.83
N ALA A 63 -19.02 -5.37 6.91
CA ALA A 63 -18.19 -6.12 7.86
C ALA A 63 -17.49 -7.31 7.19
N VAL A 64 -18.21 -8.13 6.42
CA VAL A 64 -17.62 -9.25 5.65
C VAL A 64 -16.58 -8.74 4.66
N THR A 65 -16.89 -7.70 3.90
CA THR A 65 -15.96 -7.11 2.92
C THR A 65 -14.68 -6.62 3.59
N ARG A 66 -14.80 -5.95 4.75
CA ARG A 66 -13.66 -5.52 5.57
C ARG A 66 -12.82 -6.71 6.03
N HIS A 67 -13.47 -7.77 6.50
CA HIS A 67 -12.78 -8.99 6.95
C HIS A 67 -12.04 -9.68 5.81
N VAL A 68 -12.66 -9.83 4.63
CA VAL A 68 -11.98 -10.41 3.45
C VAL A 68 -10.78 -9.55 3.02
N ARG A 69 -10.92 -8.22 3.01
CA ARG A 69 -9.80 -7.30 2.71
C ARG A 69 -8.65 -7.45 3.71
N GLU A 70 -8.97 -7.59 4.99
CA GLU A 70 -7.98 -7.84 6.04
C GLU A 70 -7.25 -9.17 5.83
N LEU A 71 -7.97 -10.26 5.55
CA LEU A 71 -7.37 -11.55 5.23
C LEU A 71 -6.45 -11.47 4.00
N SER A 72 -6.90 -10.82 2.93
CA SER A 72 -6.09 -10.59 1.73
C SER A 72 -4.84 -9.77 2.04
N ARG A 73 -4.96 -8.71 2.85
CA ARG A 73 -3.81 -7.90 3.28
C ARG A 73 -2.82 -8.73 4.08
N ARG A 74 -3.29 -9.51 5.06
CA ARG A 74 -2.43 -10.39 5.87
C ARG A 74 -1.68 -11.42 5.02
N ARG A 75 -2.38 -12.04 4.06
CA ARG A 75 -1.76 -12.98 3.11
C ARG A 75 -0.71 -12.28 2.24
N ALA A 76 -1.05 -11.11 1.71
CA ALA A 76 -0.13 -10.33 0.88
C ALA A 76 1.13 -9.93 1.66
N THR A 77 1.00 -9.47 2.91
CA THR A 77 2.14 -9.13 3.77
C THR A 77 2.96 -10.36 4.15
N ALA A 78 2.32 -11.47 4.54
CA ALA A 78 3.02 -12.68 4.95
C ALA A 78 3.81 -13.35 3.81
N ALA A 79 3.31 -13.26 2.58
CA ALA A 79 3.99 -13.77 1.39
C ALA A 79 4.90 -12.72 0.71
N HIS A 80 4.96 -11.48 1.21
CA HIS A 80 5.77 -10.43 0.60
C HIS A 80 7.25 -10.72 0.86
N PRO A 81 8.12 -10.71 -0.18
CA PRO A 81 9.57 -10.91 0.01
C PRO A 81 10.23 -9.88 0.94
N HIS A 82 9.57 -8.73 1.12
CA HIS A 82 9.99 -7.67 2.01
C HIS A 82 8.77 -7.16 2.82
N PRO A 83 8.45 -7.78 3.98
CA PRO A 83 7.23 -7.49 4.71
C PRO A 83 7.24 -6.12 5.40
N ASP A 84 8.43 -5.63 5.77
CA ASP A 84 8.59 -4.35 6.45
C ASP A 84 8.45 -3.17 5.47
N PRO A 85 7.78 -2.07 5.87
CA PRO A 85 7.73 -0.85 5.09
C PRO A 85 9.14 -0.34 4.76
N THR A 86 9.35 0.10 3.51
CA THR A 86 10.65 0.66 3.11
C THR A 86 10.80 2.07 3.68
N PRO A 87 11.85 2.36 4.47
CA PRO A 87 12.05 3.70 5.03
C PRO A 87 12.13 4.77 3.94
N GLY A 88 11.32 5.83 4.05
CA GLY A 88 11.33 6.97 3.11
C GLY A 88 10.66 6.71 1.76
N HIS A 89 9.93 5.60 1.58
CA HIS A 89 9.22 5.28 0.32
C HIS A 89 8.20 6.35 -0.07
N ASP A 90 7.41 6.84 0.89
CA ASP A 90 6.39 7.87 0.64
C ASP A 90 6.97 9.23 0.26
N SER A 91 8.27 9.45 0.49
CA SER A 91 8.99 10.67 0.10
C SER A 91 9.55 10.60 -1.32
N LEU A 92 9.46 9.45 -1.99
CA LEU A 92 9.95 9.30 -3.35
C LEU A 92 9.01 9.93 -4.38
N ALA A 93 9.61 10.44 -5.45
CA ALA A 93 8.86 10.71 -6.67
C ALA A 93 8.16 9.44 -7.18
N ARG A 94 7.04 9.62 -7.88
CA ARG A 94 6.20 8.51 -8.37
C ARG A 94 7.00 7.42 -9.08
N TRP A 95 7.94 7.80 -9.94
CA TRP A 95 8.78 6.83 -10.66
C TRP A 95 9.61 5.95 -9.72
N GLY A 96 10.30 6.54 -8.73
CA GLY A 96 11.12 5.81 -7.77
C GLY A 96 10.27 4.90 -6.88
N SER A 97 9.14 5.41 -6.39
CA SER A 97 8.19 4.65 -5.58
C SER A 97 7.68 3.39 -6.32
N VAL A 98 7.21 3.56 -7.56
CA VAL A 98 6.70 2.46 -8.40
C VAL A 98 7.81 1.46 -8.72
N THR A 99 8.97 1.95 -9.16
CA THR A 99 10.10 1.11 -9.56
C THR A 99 10.58 0.25 -8.40
N LEU A 100 10.73 0.84 -7.22
CA LEU A 100 11.15 0.13 -6.01
C LEU A 100 10.12 -0.91 -5.57
N SER A 101 8.83 -0.56 -5.57
CA SER A 101 7.77 -1.53 -5.25
C SER A 101 7.79 -2.72 -6.22
N GLN A 102 7.92 -2.46 -7.52
CA GLN A 102 8.00 -3.51 -8.53
C GLN A 102 9.26 -4.39 -8.38
N LEU A 103 10.40 -3.82 -7.98
CA LEU A 103 11.61 -4.59 -7.70
C LEU A 103 11.43 -5.50 -6.48
N ARG A 104 10.81 -4.98 -5.41
CA ARG A 104 10.50 -5.74 -4.18
C ARG A 104 9.48 -6.87 -4.41
N THR A 105 8.60 -6.74 -5.40
CA THR A 105 7.64 -7.79 -5.78
C THR A 105 8.11 -8.69 -6.92
N GLY A 106 9.29 -8.43 -7.50
CA GLY A 106 9.80 -9.20 -8.64
C GLY A 106 8.98 -9.01 -9.93
N THR A 107 8.39 -7.83 -10.11
CA THR A 107 7.57 -7.46 -11.27
C THR A 107 8.09 -6.23 -12.01
N SER A 108 9.36 -5.86 -11.80
CA SER A 108 9.96 -4.68 -12.43
C SER A 108 10.38 -4.98 -13.87
N PRO A 109 9.99 -4.16 -14.86
CA PRO A 109 10.46 -4.31 -16.24
C PRO A 109 11.97 -4.06 -16.39
N LEU A 110 12.66 -3.62 -15.33
CA LEU A 110 14.13 -3.54 -15.28
C LEU A 110 14.80 -4.91 -15.11
N THR A 111 14.04 -5.97 -14.80
CA THR A 111 14.57 -7.34 -14.68
C THR A 111 14.18 -8.17 -15.90
N ARG A 112 15.13 -8.97 -16.40
CA ARG A 112 14.90 -9.83 -17.57
C ARG A 112 13.84 -10.90 -17.32
N ASP A 113 13.77 -11.45 -16.11
CA ASP A 113 12.70 -12.35 -15.68
C ASP A 113 11.30 -11.74 -15.91
N THR A 114 11.10 -10.46 -15.55
CA THR A 114 9.83 -9.78 -15.83
C THR A 114 9.63 -9.60 -17.33
N LEU A 115 10.67 -9.18 -18.07
CA LEU A 115 10.59 -9.00 -19.52
C LEU A 115 10.23 -10.30 -20.25
N TYR A 116 10.76 -11.44 -19.80
CA TYR A 116 10.41 -12.76 -20.32
C TYR A 116 8.96 -13.12 -20.04
N LYS A 117 8.50 -12.95 -18.79
CA LYS A 117 7.10 -13.20 -18.39
C LYS A 117 6.08 -12.41 -19.22
N ILE A 118 6.44 -11.21 -19.67
CA ILE A 118 5.58 -10.37 -20.52
C ILE A 118 5.87 -10.51 -22.02
N GLY A 119 6.73 -11.44 -22.42
CA GLY A 119 7.01 -11.75 -23.83
C GLY A 119 7.91 -10.75 -24.57
N LEU A 120 8.63 -9.90 -23.85
CA LEU A 120 9.57 -8.92 -24.42
C LEU A 120 11.03 -9.41 -24.46
N ALA A 121 11.37 -10.49 -23.75
CA ALA A 121 12.67 -11.17 -23.83
C ALA A 121 12.50 -12.61 -24.34
N ALA A 122 13.52 -13.13 -25.04
CA ALA A 122 13.51 -14.49 -25.58
C ALA A 122 13.71 -15.58 -24.51
N ASP A 123 14.32 -15.23 -23.38
CA ASP A 123 14.61 -16.07 -22.23
C ASP A 123 14.56 -15.24 -20.94
N ASP A 124 14.40 -15.91 -19.80
CA ASP A 124 14.54 -15.33 -18.45
C ASP A 124 15.98 -15.37 -17.94
N GLU A 125 16.89 -16.01 -18.69
CA GLU A 125 18.31 -16.12 -18.38
C GLU A 125 19.03 -14.77 -18.53
N CYS A 126 18.93 -13.96 -17.48
CA CYS A 126 19.97 -12.99 -17.19
C CYS A 126 20.78 -13.55 -16.03
N PRO A 127 22.10 -13.71 -16.14
CA PRO A 127 22.97 -14.08 -15.02
C PRO A 127 22.93 -13.09 -13.83
N ALA A 128 22.08 -12.06 -13.91
CA ALA A 128 22.37 -10.73 -13.45
C ALA A 128 21.07 -9.90 -13.34
N ARG A 129 20.29 -10.08 -12.29
CA ARG A 129 19.29 -9.06 -11.89
C ARG A 129 20.03 -7.77 -11.54
N LEU A 130 19.38 -6.60 -11.57
CA LEU A 130 20.02 -5.33 -11.18
C LEU A 130 20.81 -5.43 -9.84
N ALA A 131 20.31 -6.26 -8.94
CA ALA A 131 20.91 -6.54 -7.64
C ALA A 131 21.94 -7.68 -7.60
N ASP A 132 22.02 -8.54 -8.62
CA ASP A 132 22.93 -9.71 -8.66
C ASP A 132 23.92 -9.63 -9.84
N CYS A 133 23.77 -8.63 -10.72
CA CYS A 133 24.58 -8.47 -11.91
C CYS A 133 26.05 -8.19 -11.58
N PRO A 134 27.01 -8.99 -12.09
CA PRO A 134 28.44 -8.72 -11.90
C PRO A 134 28.85 -7.32 -12.40
N ALA A 135 28.21 -6.82 -13.47
CA ALA A 135 28.51 -5.49 -14.01
C ALA A 135 28.22 -4.34 -13.02
N TYR A 136 27.30 -4.55 -12.08
CA TYR A 136 26.98 -3.56 -11.04
C TYR A 136 27.57 -3.91 -9.67
N GLU A 137 28.38 -4.96 -9.56
CA GLU A 137 28.94 -5.42 -8.28
C GLU A 137 29.79 -4.35 -7.60
N ALA A 138 30.65 -3.66 -8.34
CA ALA A 138 31.48 -2.58 -7.79
C ALA A 138 30.63 -1.39 -7.29
N ALA A 139 29.54 -1.06 -8.00
CA ALA A 139 28.62 0.00 -7.61
C ALA A 139 27.83 -0.39 -6.34
N ARG A 140 27.33 -1.63 -6.28
CA ARG A 140 26.67 -2.17 -5.08
C ARG A 140 27.62 -2.18 -3.89
N ARG A 141 28.86 -2.67 -4.07
CA ARG A 141 29.85 -2.74 -2.99
C ARG A 141 30.21 -1.38 -2.43
N ARG A 142 30.28 -0.36 -3.29
CA ARG A 142 30.58 1.01 -2.87
C ARG A 142 29.46 1.59 -2.00
N ARG A 143 28.22 1.18 -2.23
CA ARG A 143 27.04 1.73 -1.55
C ARG A 143 26.64 0.96 -0.29
N TRP A 144 26.71 -0.38 -0.32
CA TRP A 144 26.24 -1.27 0.74
C TRP A 144 27.32 -2.17 1.34
N GLY A 145 28.59 -2.02 0.96
CA GLY A 145 29.70 -2.82 1.49
C GLY A 145 29.86 -4.17 0.80
N VAL A 146 30.65 -5.08 1.40
CA VAL A 146 30.99 -6.36 0.77
C VAL A 146 29.78 -7.30 0.78
N ASP A 147 29.39 -7.76 -0.41
CA ASP A 147 28.35 -8.78 -0.66
C ASP A 147 26.98 -8.53 0.01
N PRO A 148 26.32 -7.40 -0.31
CA PRO A 148 25.01 -7.10 0.27
C PRO A 148 23.96 -8.07 -0.28
N ARG A 149 23.16 -8.69 0.59
CA ARG A 149 22.07 -9.56 0.13
C ARG A 149 20.99 -8.72 -0.53
N LEU A 150 20.31 -9.30 -1.51
CA LEU A 150 19.17 -8.68 -2.21
C LEU A 150 18.10 -8.12 -1.24
N VAL A 151 17.84 -8.86 -0.15
CA VAL A 151 16.88 -8.46 0.87
C VAL A 151 17.29 -7.18 1.61
N ASP A 152 18.59 -6.99 1.82
CA ASP A 152 19.14 -5.84 2.53
C ASP A 152 19.17 -4.60 1.61
N VAL A 153 19.47 -4.79 0.32
CA VAL A 153 19.45 -3.71 -0.69
C VAL A 153 18.03 -3.19 -0.91
N LEU A 154 17.09 -4.08 -1.27
CA LEU A 154 15.70 -3.67 -1.55
C LEU A 154 14.88 -3.40 -0.28
N GLY A 155 15.36 -3.85 0.87
CA GLY A 155 14.82 -3.58 2.21
C GLY A 155 15.31 -2.27 2.84
N GLY A 156 16.44 -1.74 2.37
CA GLY A 156 17.08 -0.54 2.89
C GLY A 156 16.35 0.76 2.56
N PRO A 157 16.92 1.93 2.93
CA PRO A 157 16.24 3.20 2.74
C PRO A 157 15.98 3.49 1.26
N ALA A 158 14.76 3.95 0.95
CA ALA A 158 14.23 4.00 -0.41
C ALA A 158 15.06 4.90 -1.35
N ALA A 159 15.56 6.02 -0.83
CA ALA A 159 16.42 6.93 -1.59
C ALA A 159 17.71 6.25 -2.08
N GLU A 160 18.32 5.39 -1.26
CA GLU A 160 19.57 4.72 -1.63
C GLU A 160 19.41 3.78 -2.81
N VAL A 161 18.26 3.09 -2.85
CA VAL A 161 17.94 2.15 -3.92
C VAL A 161 17.64 2.90 -5.21
N VAL A 162 16.89 4.00 -5.13
CA VAL A 162 16.57 4.84 -6.29
C VAL A 162 17.83 5.49 -6.86
N ASP A 163 18.67 6.10 -6.03
CA ASP A 163 19.95 6.69 -6.45
C ASP A 163 20.84 5.65 -7.16
N PHE A 164 20.86 4.42 -6.65
CA PHE A 164 21.60 3.33 -7.27
C PHE A 164 21.03 2.97 -8.64
N ILE A 165 19.70 2.82 -8.77
CA ILE A 165 19.03 2.51 -10.05
C ILE A 165 19.33 3.59 -11.09
N GLU A 166 19.22 4.86 -10.71
CA GLU A 166 19.54 5.99 -11.59
C GLU A 166 21.01 5.97 -12.00
N GLY A 167 21.92 5.70 -11.07
CA GLY A 167 23.36 5.60 -11.34
C GLY A 167 23.74 4.45 -12.28
N VAL A 168 23.14 3.26 -12.10
CA VAL A 168 23.40 2.10 -12.99
C VAL A 168 22.76 2.27 -14.37
N GLY A 169 21.58 2.89 -14.44
CA GLY A 169 20.93 3.23 -15.71
C GLY A 169 21.79 4.17 -16.57
N GLN A 170 22.49 5.11 -15.94
CA GLN A 170 23.44 6.01 -16.62
C GLN A 170 24.73 5.31 -17.08
N THR A 171 25.12 4.19 -16.45
CA THR A 171 26.33 3.42 -16.84
C THR A 171 26.07 2.45 -17.99
N CYS A 172 24.85 1.89 -18.11
CA CYS A 172 24.49 1.02 -19.23
C CYS A 172 24.43 1.76 -20.58
N ALA A 173 24.08 3.05 -20.59
CA ALA A 173 24.13 3.88 -21.80
C ALA A 173 25.56 4.09 -22.36
N ARG A 174 26.60 3.65 -21.63
CA ARG A 174 28.01 3.77 -22.00
C ARG A 174 28.68 2.45 -22.40
N ILE A 175 27.99 1.31 -22.31
CA ILE A 175 28.50 0.05 -22.86
C ILE A 175 28.15 0.07 -24.35
N PRO A 176 29.13 0.15 -25.27
CA PRO A 176 28.84 0.01 -26.69
C PRO A 176 28.26 -1.39 -26.91
N ASP A 177 27.20 -1.48 -27.72
CA ASP A 177 26.74 -2.73 -28.32
C ASP A 177 27.93 -3.36 -29.07
N ASP A 178 28.68 -4.25 -28.42
CA ASP A 178 29.64 -5.08 -29.12
C ASP A 178 28.88 -6.18 -29.86
N GLN A 179 28.45 -5.80 -31.06
CA GLN A 179 28.10 -6.73 -32.10
C GLN A 179 29.31 -7.59 -32.45
N THR A 180 29.42 -8.77 -31.85
CA THR A 180 30.05 -9.90 -32.54
C THR A 180 28.99 -10.84 -33.07
N ARG A 181 28.38 -10.37 -34.16
CA ARG A 181 27.74 -11.15 -35.21
C ARG A 181 28.72 -12.28 -35.59
N LYS A 182 28.37 -13.53 -35.31
CA LYS A 182 29.10 -14.70 -35.82
C LYS A 182 29.13 -14.64 -37.35
N SER A 183 30.31 -14.42 -37.90
CA SER A 183 30.59 -14.52 -39.33
C SER A 183 30.38 -15.95 -39.81
N ARG A 184 29.72 -16.07 -40.97
CA ARG A 184 29.75 -17.27 -41.81
C ARG A 184 31.17 -17.57 -42.29
#